data_AF-A0A1K2IRM5-F1
#
_entry.id   AF-A0A1K2IRM5-F1
#
_cell.length_a   1.000
_cell.length_b   1.000
_cell.length_c   1.000
_cell.angle_alpha   90.00
_cell.angle_beta   90.00
_cell.angle_gamma   90.00
#
_symmetry.space_group_name_H-M   'P 1'
#
loop_
_entity.id
_entity.type
_entity.pdbx_description
1 polymer ?
#
loop_
_entity_poly.entity_id
_entity_poly.type
_entity_poly.pdbx_seq_one_letter_code
_entity_poly.pdbx_strand_id
1 'polypeptide(L)'
;MEYKVIYRDEYYNQHYPKIVCNVNILHPLEISWHYENKIFSLFSSPEDYIGNAYVSDNFLLVRYTDHSSSPHFANNLIVYNLNKEIIHIIPSPKPKKWSNSSSIYSLGDKKIIDGKEHIAVSIFKADYNDNRSGQEEIHYLNLENFEYHPSYFENYYDSGR
;
A
#
# COMPACT_ATOMS: atom_id res chain seq x y z
N MET A 1 -5.02 -12.97 13.05
CA MET A 1 -6.25 -12.43 12.46
C MET A 1 -6.33 -12.89 11.02
N GLU A 2 -7.47 -13.43 10.60
CA GLU A 2 -7.68 -13.84 9.21
C GLU A 2 -8.53 -12.80 8.48
N TYR A 3 -8.12 -12.49 7.25
CA TYR A 3 -8.82 -11.61 6.34
C TYR A 3 -9.31 -12.42 5.15
N LYS A 4 -10.58 -12.24 4.80
CA LYS A 4 -11.13 -12.73 3.55
C LYS A 4 -10.95 -11.66 2.48
N VAL A 5 -10.51 -12.07 1.30
CA VAL A 5 -10.26 -11.17 0.17
C VAL A 5 -11.06 -11.62 -1.04
N ILE A 6 -11.70 -10.66 -1.69
CA ILE A 6 -12.21 -10.79 -3.05
C ILE A 6 -11.36 -9.86 -3.91
N TYR A 7 -10.71 -10.41 -4.93
CA TYR A 7 -9.89 -9.61 -5.83
C TYR A 7 -10.74 -8.99 -6.93
N ARG A 8 -10.26 -7.90 -7.53
CA ARG A 8 -11.00 -7.20 -8.60
C ARG A 8 -11.27 -8.07 -9.81
N ASP A 9 -10.24 -8.74 -10.30
CA ASP A 9 -10.31 -9.46 -11.57
C ASP A 9 -10.17 -10.97 -11.38
N GLU A 10 -10.67 -11.71 -12.36
CA GLU A 10 -10.68 -13.17 -12.33
C GLU A 10 -9.26 -13.76 -12.22
N TYR A 11 -8.29 -13.15 -12.91
CA TYR A 11 -6.89 -13.56 -12.84
C TYR A 11 -6.38 -13.60 -11.39
N TYR A 12 -6.57 -12.52 -10.64
CA TYR A 12 -6.13 -12.46 -9.23
C TYR A 12 -6.90 -13.45 -8.36
N ASN A 13 -8.22 -13.59 -8.55
CA ASN A 13 -9.03 -14.54 -7.80
C ASN A 13 -8.66 -16.02 -8.03
N GLN A 14 -8.03 -16.34 -9.17
CA GLN A 14 -7.55 -17.69 -9.49
C GLN A 14 -6.13 -17.97 -8.96
N HIS A 15 -5.29 -16.95 -8.83
CA HIS A 15 -3.87 -17.11 -8.53
C HIS A 15 -3.46 -16.69 -7.11
N TYR A 16 -4.29 -15.94 -6.40
CA TYR A 16 -3.98 -15.43 -5.06
C TYR A 16 -4.89 -16.01 -3.97
N PRO A 17 -4.39 -16.18 -2.74
CA PRO A 17 -5.16 -16.72 -1.63
C PRO A 17 -6.34 -15.80 -1.25
N LYS A 18 -7.50 -16.40 -0.97
CA LYS A 18 -8.72 -15.69 -0.56
C LYS A 18 -8.86 -15.52 0.95
N ILE A 19 -8.05 -16.24 1.73
CA ILE A 19 -7.93 -16.10 3.18
C ILE A 19 -6.47 -15.83 3.46
N VAL A 20 -6.17 -14.72 4.12
CA VAL A 20 -4.81 -14.23 4.29
C VAL A 20 -4.58 -13.66 5.68
N CYS A 21 -3.33 -13.59 6.10
CA CYS A 21 -2.89 -12.93 7.33
C CYS A 21 -1.47 -12.38 7.16
N ASN A 22 -1.18 -11.21 7.73
CA ASN A 22 0.16 -10.59 7.76
C ASN A 22 0.84 -10.52 6.37
N VAL A 23 0.10 -10.11 5.35
CA VAL A 23 0.55 -10.13 3.94
C VAL A 23 0.05 -8.91 3.16
N ASN A 24 0.74 -8.62 2.06
CA ASN A 24 0.32 -7.64 1.07
C ASN A 24 -0.70 -8.26 0.09
N ILE A 25 -1.70 -7.47 -0.28
CA ILE A 25 -2.83 -7.84 -1.13
C ILE A 25 -2.81 -6.89 -2.33
N LEU A 26 -2.74 -7.46 -3.54
CA LEU A 26 -2.76 -6.69 -4.78
C LEU A 26 -4.19 -6.54 -5.28
N HIS A 27 -4.62 -5.31 -5.61
CA HIS A 27 -5.90 -5.02 -6.25
C HIS A 27 -7.14 -5.70 -5.62
N PRO A 28 -7.34 -5.57 -4.29
CA PRO A 28 -8.54 -6.09 -3.65
C PRO A 28 -9.78 -5.32 -4.10
N LEU A 29 -10.86 -6.03 -4.41
CA LEU A 29 -12.20 -5.46 -4.52
C LEU A 29 -12.84 -5.33 -3.13
N GLU A 30 -12.64 -6.34 -2.28
CA GLU A 30 -13.10 -6.36 -0.90
C GLU A 30 -12.04 -7.01 0.00
N ILE A 31 -11.83 -6.43 1.19
CA ILE A 31 -11.12 -7.04 2.31
C ILE A 31 -12.10 -7.08 3.49
N SER A 32 -12.41 -8.26 4.01
CA SER A 32 -13.32 -8.42 5.16
C SER A 32 -12.69 -9.24 6.28
N TRP A 33 -13.05 -8.92 7.52
CA TRP A 33 -12.51 -9.58 8.72
C TRP A 33 -13.50 -9.55 9.87
N HIS A 34 -13.27 -10.42 10.86
CA HIS A 34 -14.05 -10.49 12.08
C HIS A 34 -13.25 -9.90 13.23
N TYR A 35 -13.83 -8.97 13.97
CA TYR A 35 -13.21 -8.38 15.16
C TYR A 35 -14.28 -8.05 16.21
N GLU A 36 -14.06 -8.45 17.47
CA GLU A 36 -14.99 -8.22 18.59
C GLU A 36 -16.46 -8.58 18.29
N ASN A 37 -16.70 -9.77 17.72
CA ASN A 37 -18.02 -10.29 17.31
C ASN A 37 -18.73 -9.45 16.22
N LYS A 38 -18.02 -8.57 15.53
CA LYS A 38 -18.51 -7.81 14.38
C LYS A 38 -17.76 -8.21 13.12
N ILE A 39 -18.42 -8.04 11.98
CA ILE A 39 -17.83 -8.22 10.66
C ILE A 39 -17.58 -6.84 10.08
N PHE A 40 -16.36 -6.59 9.62
CA PHE A 40 -15.96 -5.37 8.95
C PHE A 40 -15.54 -5.69 7.51
N SER A 41 -15.75 -4.73 6.61
CA SER A 41 -15.29 -4.81 5.22
C SER A 41 -14.79 -3.45 4.73
N LEU A 42 -13.71 -3.46 3.95
CA LEU A 42 -13.25 -2.37 3.11
C LEU A 42 -13.52 -2.72 1.65
N PHE A 43 -14.07 -1.78 0.89
CA PHE A 43 -14.43 -1.95 -0.51
C PHE A 43 -13.62 -0.98 -1.36
N SER A 44 -13.14 -1.46 -2.49
CA SER A 44 -12.64 -0.61 -3.57
C SER A 44 -13.83 -0.10 -4.38
N SER A 45 -13.85 1.18 -4.72
CA SER A 45 -14.85 1.77 -5.62
C SER A 45 -14.19 2.42 -6.84
N PRO A 46 -14.96 2.81 -7.87
CA PRO A 46 -14.44 3.60 -8.99
C PRO A 46 -13.84 4.94 -8.55
N GLU A 47 -14.38 5.55 -7.49
CA GLU A 47 -13.96 6.83 -6.96
C GLU A 47 -12.75 6.71 -6.03
N ASP A 48 -12.68 5.65 -5.22
CA ASP A 48 -11.61 5.41 -4.25
C ASP A 48 -11.08 3.97 -4.42
N TYR A 49 -10.26 3.79 -5.45
CA TYR A 49 -9.74 2.47 -5.82
C TYR A 49 -8.60 2.03 -4.89
N ILE A 50 -8.66 0.81 -4.38
CA ILE A 50 -7.58 0.22 -3.57
C ILE A 50 -6.55 -0.43 -4.50
N GLY A 51 -5.38 0.21 -4.61
CA GLY A 51 -4.27 -0.32 -5.39
C GLY A 51 -3.65 -1.56 -4.75
N ASN A 52 -3.26 -1.44 -3.48
CA ASN A 52 -2.73 -2.53 -2.66
C ASN A 52 -3.08 -2.29 -1.19
N ALA A 53 -3.03 -3.34 -0.38
CA ALA A 53 -3.14 -3.22 1.07
C ALA A 53 -2.25 -4.22 1.78
N TYR A 54 -1.60 -3.81 2.85
CA TYR A 54 -0.98 -4.73 3.81
C TYR A 54 -1.94 -4.93 4.98
N VAL A 55 -2.28 -6.18 5.27
CA VAL A 55 -3.11 -6.54 6.42
C VAL A 55 -2.25 -7.19 7.49
N SER A 56 -2.46 -6.84 8.75
CA SER A 56 -1.74 -7.40 9.89
C SER A 56 -2.68 -7.81 11.03
N ASP A 57 -2.12 -8.35 12.09
CA ASP A 57 -2.89 -8.63 13.31
C ASP A 57 -3.33 -7.39 14.09
N ASN A 58 -2.80 -6.20 13.78
CA ASN A 58 -3.02 -4.98 14.56
C ASN A 58 -3.70 -3.86 13.76
N PHE A 59 -3.46 -3.79 12.46
CA PHE A 59 -3.94 -2.73 11.57
C PHE A 59 -3.99 -3.18 10.11
N LEU A 60 -4.65 -2.37 9.28
CA LEU A 60 -4.59 -2.46 7.83
C LEU A 60 -3.95 -1.18 7.30
N LEU A 61 -2.96 -1.33 6.41
CA LEU A 61 -2.29 -0.25 5.70
C LEU A 61 -2.73 -0.27 4.24
N VAL A 62 -3.47 0.75 3.82
CA VAL A 62 -4.17 0.75 2.53
C VAL A 62 -3.61 1.84 1.63
N ARG A 63 -3.26 1.47 0.40
CA ARG A 63 -2.88 2.39 -0.66
C ARG A 63 -4.06 2.57 -1.60
N TYR A 64 -4.63 3.77 -1.63
CA TYR A 64 -5.57 4.17 -2.66
C TYR A 64 -4.83 4.72 -3.89
N THR A 65 -5.49 4.73 -5.05
CA THR A 65 -4.91 5.36 -6.24
C THR A 65 -4.79 6.88 -6.05
N ASP A 66 -3.89 7.46 -6.81
CA ASP A 66 -3.67 8.91 -6.95
C ASP A 66 -4.90 9.68 -7.46
N HIS A 67 -5.85 8.97 -8.07
CA HIS A 67 -7.14 9.50 -8.53
C HIS A 67 -8.28 9.40 -7.52
N SER A 68 -8.00 9.03 -6.26
CA SER A 68 -9.03 8.92 -5.22
C SER A 68 -9.78 10.25 -5.03
N SER A 69 -11.11 10.19 -5.01
CA SER A 69 -11.99 11.34 -4.77
C SER A 69 -11.88 11.88 -3.35
N SER A 70 -11.55 11.02 -2.40
CA SER A 70 -11.28 11.36 -1.01
C SER A 70 -9.94 12.12 -0.90
N PRO A 71 -9.93 13.42 -0.52
CA PRO A 71 -8.73 14.26 -0.62
C PRO A 71 -7.53 13.77 0.20
N HIS A 72 -7.78 13.03 1.28
CA HIS A 72 -6.74 12.47 2.14
C HIS A 72 -6.18 11.13 1.65
N PHE A 73 -6.84 10.47 0.71
CA PHE A 73 -6.45 9.13 0.23
C PHE A 73 -5.52 9.22 -0.96
N ALA A 74 -5.77 10.19 -1.85
CA ALA A 74 -4.89 10.44 -2.98
C ALA A 74 -3.45 10.65 -2.51
N ASN A 75 -2.53 9.83 -3.03
CA ASN A 75 -1.08 9.91 -2.81
C ASN A 75 -0.59 9.53 -1.40
N ASN A 76 -1.45 9.06 -0.52
CA ASN A 76 -1.11 8.71 0.87
C ASN A 76 -1.40 7.24 1.16
N LEU A 77 -0.82 6.72 2.26
CA LEU A 77 -1.26 5.46 2.86
C LEU A 77 -2.20 5.76 4.01
N ILE A 78 -3.25 4.95 4.12
CA ILE A 78 -4.26 5.07 5.16
C ILE A 78 -4.12 3.89 6.10
N VAL A 79 -3.93 4.19 7.39
CA VAL A 79 -3.86 3.16 8.43
C VAL A 79 -5.21 3.07 9.11
N TYR A 80 -5.83 1.90 9.02
CA TYR A 80 -7.05 1.56 9.74
C TYR A 80 -6.71 0.66 10.93
N ASN A 81 -7.35 0.89 12.08
CA ASN A 81 -7.40 -0.12 13.13
C ASN A 81 -8.38 -1.26 12.76
N LEU A 82 -8.47 -2.28 13.60
CA LEU A 82 -9.35 -3.43 13.37
C LEU A 82 -10.86 -3.11 13.51
N ASN A 83 -11.20 -1.94 14.07
CA ASN A 83 -12.57 -1.40 14.09
C ASN A 83 -12.89 -0.55 12.84
N LYS A 84 -12.01 -0.55 11.83
CA LYS A 84 -12.14 0.22 10.59
C LYS A 84 -12.13 1.75 10.82
N GLU A 85 -11.48 2.21 11.87
CA GLU A 85 -11.25 3.65 12.11
C GLU A 85 -9.88 4.05 11.55
N ILE A 86 -9.82 5.20 10.88
CA ILE A 86 -8.55 5.76 10.39
C ILE A 86 -7.76 6.29 11.59
N ILE A 87 -6.60 5.71 11.86
CA ILE A 87 -5.72 6.10 12.97
C ILE A 87 -4.48 6.87 12.50
N HIS A 88 -4.13 6.77 11.20
CA HIS A 88 -3.02 7.51 10.62
C HIS A 88 -3.21 7.74 9.12
N ILE A 89 -2.68 8.86 8.63
CA ILE A 89 -2.53 9.16 7.20
C ILE A 89 -1.04 9.42 6.96
N ILE A 90 -0.39 8.52 6.23
CA ILE A 90 1.05 8.57 5.97
C ILE A 90 1.26 9.24 4.61
N PRO A 91 1.90 10.41 4.54
CA PRO A 91 2.17 11.06 3.27
C PRO A 91 3.19 10.29 2.46
N SER A 92 3.18 10.48 1.14
CA SER A 92 4.25 9.97 0.27
C SER A 92 5.65 10.39 0.77
N PRO A 93 6.65 9.49 0.76
CA PRO A 93 7.99 9.84 1.18
C PRO A 93 8.61 10.84 0.22
N LYS A 94 9.47 11.72 0.74
CA LYS A 94 10.24 12.64 -0.10
C LYS A 94 11.28 11.86 -0.90
N PRO A 95 11.29 11.94 -2.24
CA PRO A 95 12.31 11.30 -3.04
C PRO A 95 13.71 11.83 -2.70
N LYS A 96 14.70 10.95 -2.82
CA LYS A 96 16.11 11.25 -2.52
C LYS A 96 16.91 11.60 -3.78
N LYS A 97 16.50 11.12 -4.95
CA LYS A 97 17.18 11.29 -6.25
C LYS A 97 16.51 12.33 -7.16
N TRP A 98 15.28 12.75 -6.87
CA TRP A 98 14.60 13.80 -7.65
C TRP A 98 13.81 14.77 -6.77
N SER A 99 13.43 15.91 -7.37
CA SER A 99 12.89 17.07 -6.64
C SER A 99 11.38 17.06 -6.42
N ASN A 100 10.63 16.29 -7.21
CA ASN A 100 9.17 16.39 -7.26
C ASN A 100 8.51 15.26 -6.46
N SER A 101 7.51 15.63 -5.65
CA SER A 101 6.62 14.69 -4.98
C SER A 101 5.95 13.76 -6.00
N SER A 102 6.05 12.46 -5.78
CA SER A 102 5.39 11.42 -6.56
C SER A 102 4.37 10.71 -5.67
N SER A 103 3.31 10.22 -6.28
CA SER A 103 2.32 9.37 -5.62
C SER A 103 2.95 8.05 -5.19
N ILE A 104 2.44 7.47 -4.11
CA ILE A 104 2.81 6.11 -3.73
C ILE A 104 2.26 5.15 -4.78
N TYR A 105 3.19 4.47 -5.44
CA TYR A 105 2.90 3.60 -6.57
C TYR A 105 2.57 2.17 -6.14
N SER A 106 3.20 1.64 -5.09
CA SER A 106 2.94 0.29 -4.60
C SER A 106 3.41 0.09 -3.15
N LEU A 107 2.86 -0.96 -2.53
CA LEU A 107 3.44 -1.59 -1.34
C LEU A 107 4.16 -2.85 -1.82
N GLY A 108 5.35 -3.10 -1.30
CA GLY A 108 6.18 -4.26 -1.62
C GLY A 108 6.34 -5.22 -0.44
N ASP A 109 7.46 -5.94 -0.45
CA ASP A 109 7.78 -6.93 0.57
C ASP A 109 8.18 -6.33 1.92
N LYS A 110 8.04 -7.14 2.97
CA LYS A 110 8.57 -6.81 4.29
C LYS A 110 10.08 -7.02 4.34
N LYS A 111 10.75 -6.17 5.13
CA LYS A 111 12.19 -6.25 5.39
C LYS A 111 12.46 -5.92 6.85
N ILE A 112 13.42 -6.63 7.45
CA ILE A 112 13.94 -6.28 8.77
C ILE A 112 15.10 -5.30 8.59
N ILE A 113 14.99 -4.12 9.19
CA ILE A 113 16.03 -3.08 9.21
C ILE A 113 16.19 -2.64 10.66
N ASP A 114 17.44 -2.65 11.16
CA ASP A 114 17.78 -2.30 12.55
C ASP A 114 16.91 -3.04 13.60
N GLY A 115 16.61 -4.31 13.33
CA GLY A 115 15.80 -5.18 14.20
C GLY A 115 14.30 -4.94 14.17
N LYS A 116 13.79 -4.05 13.31
CA LYS A 116 12.36 -3.71 13.20
C LYS A 116 11.78 -4.11 11.85
N GLU A 117 10.50 -4.50 11.85
CA GLU A 117 9.75 -4.77 10.62
C GLU A 117 9.42 -3.48 9.88
N HIS A 118 9.78 -3.46 8.60
CA HIS A 118 9.40 -2.42 7.66
C HIS A 118 8.70 -3.02 6.45
N ILE A 119 7.88 -2.24 5.77
CA ILE A 119 7.32 -2.57 4.46
C ILE A 119 7.91 -1.64 3.40
N ALA A 120 8.25 -2.21 2.25
CA ALA A 120 8.65 -1.44 1.08
C ALA A 120 7.48 -0.59 0.58
N VAL A 121 7.75 0.69 0.34
CA VAL A 121 6.82 1.66 -0.22
C VAL A 121 7.49 2.29 -1.43
N SER A 122 6.98 1.98 -2.61
CA SER A 122 7.52 2.50 -3.85
C SER A 122 6.87 3.81 -4.22
N ILE A 123 7.69 4.77 -4.63
CA ILE A 123 7.27 5.98 -5.33
C ILE A 123 7.83 5.94 -6.74
N PHE A 124 7.04 6.40 -7.71
CA PHE A 124 7.40 6.31 -9.12
C PHE A 124 7.33 7.67 -9.80
N LYS A 125 8.32 7.95 -10.64
CA LYS A 125 8.37 9.11 -11.52
C LYS A 125 8.46 8.62 -12.97
N ALA A 126 7.35 8.75 -13.69
CA ALA A 126 7.31 8.46 -15.12
C ALA A 126 8.25 9.40 -15.92
N ASP A 127 8.83 8.87 -16.99
CA ASP A 127 9.59 9.68 -17.94
C ASP A 127 8.64 10.51 -18.84
N TYR A 128 9.06 11.71 -19.22
CA TYR A 128 8.21 12.69 -19.93
C TYR A 128 7.55 12.18 -21.22
N ASN A 129 8.13 11.15 -21.84
CA ASN A 129 7.71 10.64 -23.15
C ASN A 129 7.09 9.23 -23.08
N ASP A 130 7.01 8.62 -21.90
CA ASP A 130 6.49 7.27 -21.73
C ASP A 130 5.97 7.08 -20.30
N ASN A 131 4.68 6.75 -20.18
CA ASN A 131 4.04 6.47 -18.89
C ASN A 131 4.40 5.08 -18.36
N ARG A 132 5.18 4.27 -19.10
CA ARG A 132 5.57 2.90 -18.73
C ARG A 132 6.99 2.80 -18.20
N SER A 133 7.86 3.75 -18.53
CA SER A 133 9.24 3.78 -18.05
C SER A 133 9.46 4.97 -17.12
N GLY A 134 10.39 4.82 -16.19
CA GLY A 134 10.64 5.86 -15.20
C GLY A 134 11.58 5.44 -14.08
N GLN A 135 11.66 6.30 -13.08
CA GLN A 135 12.49 6.09 -11.89
C GLN A 135 11.61 5.66 -10.73
N GLU A 136 11.96 4.54 -10.11
CA GLU A 136 11.34 4.03 -8.89
C GLU A 136 12.29 4.23 -7.70
N GLU A 137 11.76 4.73 -6.59
CA GLU A 137 12.45 4.70 -5.30
C GLU A 137 11.63 3.92 -4.30
N ILE A 138 12.27 2.99 -3.62
CA ILE A 138 11.68 2.20 -2.54
C ILE A 138 12.14 2.78 -1.21
N HIS A 139 11.18 3.27 -0.43
CA HIS A 139 11.38 3.73 0.94
C HIS A 139 10.81 2.69 1.89
N TYR A 140 11.36 2.57 3.09
CA TYR A 140 10.94 1.53 4.04
C TYR A 140 10.15 2.14 5.18
N LEU A 141 8.87 1.83 5.23
CA LEU A 141 7.97 2.30 6.28
C LEU A 141 8.00 1.33 7.46
N ASN A 142 8.35 1.83 8.65
CA ASN A 142 8.35 1.05 9.87
C ASN A 142 6.91 0.72 10.31
N LEU A 143 6.63 -0.56 10.59
CA LEU A 143 5.27 -1.02 10.91
C LEU A 143 4.85 -0.80 12.38
N GLU A 144 5.77 -0.38 13.25
CA GLU A 144 5.48 -0.05 14.65
C GLU A 144 5.10 1.42 14.83
N ASN A 145 5.81 2.33 14.17
CA ASN A 145 5.65 3.77 14.37
C ASN A 145 5.15 4.54 13.12
N PHE A 146 5.02 3.86 11.97
CA PHE A 146 4.59 4.46 10.70
C PHE A 146 5.48 5.60 10.19
N GLU A 147 6.77 5.55 10.51
CA GLU A 147 7.77 6.48 9.98
C GLU A 147 8.64 5.80 8.92
N TYR A 148 8.99 6.53 7.86
CA TYR A 148 9.96 6.05 6.88
C TYR A 148 11.36 6.03 7.48
N HIS A 149 12.13 4.98 7.19
CA HIS A 149 13.52 4.90 7.58
C HIS A 149 14.31 6.08 6.99
N PRO A 150 15.06 6.86 7.78
CA PRO A 150 15.60 8.14 7.34
C PRO A 150 16.67 8.03 6.24
N SER A 151 17.42 6.93 6.23
CA SER A 151 18.62 6.73 5.41
C SER A 151 18.57 5.51 4.48
N TYR A 152 17.60 4.61 4.66
CA TYR A 152 17.56 3.35 3.91
C TYR A 152 16.52 3.45 2.81
N PHE A 153 16.98 3.40 1.57
CA PHE A 153 16.16 3.43 0.38
C PHE A 153 16.86 2.69 -0.75
N GLU A 154 16.09 2.19 -1.70
CA GLU A 154 16.58 1.58 -2.94
C GLU A 154 16.09 2.40 -4.13
N ASN A 155 16.83 2.37 -5.23
CA ASN A 155 16.46 3.08 -6.45
C ASN A 155 16.65 2.15 -7.65
N TYR A 156 15.63 2.11 -8.48
CA TYR A 156 15.59 1.30 -9.68
C TYR A 156 15.16 2.18 -10.86
N TYR A 157 15.63 1.82 -12.05
CA TYR A 157 15.09 2.36 -13.28
C TYR A 157 14.19 1.29 -13.89
N ASP A 158 12.89 1.58 -13.99
CA ASP A 158 11.95 0.71 -14.66
C ASP A 158 11.94 1.06 -16.15
N SER A 159 12.34 0.10 -16.99
CA SER A 159 12.34 0.27 -18.44
C SER A 159 10.98 -0.01 -19.09
N GLY A 160 9.91 -0.29 -18.32
CA GLY A 160 8.54 -0.42 -18.80
C GLY A 160 8.25 -1.69 -19.59
N ARG A 161 8.67 -2.86 -19.09
CA ARG A 161 8.46 -4.15 -19.75
C ARG A 161 7.01 -4.64 -19.70
#